data_AF-A0A401TNP6-F1
#
_entry.id   AF-A0A401TNP6-F1
#
_cell.length_a   1.000
_cell.length_b   1.000
_cell.length_c   1.000
_cell.angle_alpha   90.00
_cell.angle_beta   90.00
_cell.angle_gamma   90.00
#
_symmetry.space_group_name_H-M   'P 1'
#
loop_
_entity.id
_entity.type
_entity.pdbx_description
1 polymer ?
#
loop_
_entity_poly.entity_id
_entity_poly.type
_entity_poly.pdbx_seq_one_letter_code
_entity_poly.pdbx_strand_id
1 'polypeptide(L)'
;PFLSHPPSTPTSPGLAHGCPCCPHRPLLEGGKTLVKLTVGELRIFIEQLQGLPCVVTQIQEVQELLEEVEKFQTQTQAALKDLPANSQEFRQLIEQGQQYGVELPEIAKLQHEARQAEWLDQVRETLAASGRVTLELIRPLIEAGSKLASNPAVEKAMAELQELLTISERWEEKAQICLEARYQAEGGREGQVRG
;
A
#
# COMPACT_ATOMS: atom_id res chain seq x y z
N PRO A 1 -12.54 88.04 7.09
CA PRO A 1 -11.55 86.94 7.16
C PRO A 1 -12.27 85.59 7.31
N PHE A 2 -12.27 84.83 6.19
CA PHE A 2 -12.49 83.39 6.04
C PHE A 2 -13.81 82.81 6.63
N LEU A 3 -14.82 82.56 5.78
CA LEU A 3 -15.08 81.31 5.02
C LEU A 3 -15.53 80.17 5.96
N SER A 4 -16.48 79.27 5.69
CA SER A 4 -17.54 79.03 4.69
C SER A 4 -17.91 77.55 4.87
N HIS A 5 -19.19 77.23 5.11
CA HIS A 5 -19.89 75.97 4.72
C HIS A 5 -19.42 74.60 5.33
N PRO A 6 -20.14 73.47 5.12
CA PRO A 6 -21.46 73.10 5.68
C PRO A 6 -21.44 71.61 6.22
N PRO A 7 -22.57 70.89 6.44
CA PRO A 7 -22.66 69.67 7.25
C PRO A 7 -22.62 68.35 6.43
N SER A 8 -22.45 67.19 7.10
CA SER A 8 -23.12 65.87 6.84
C SER A 8 -22.41 64.67 7.52
N THR A 9 -23.11 64.06 8.49
CA THR A 9 -23.39 62.62 8.73
C THR A 9 -22.36 61.47 8.53
N PRO A 10 -22.60 60.32 9.20
CA PRO A 10 -21.58 59.37 9.70
C PRO A 10 -21.39 58.15 8.79
N THR A 11 -20.41 57.29 9.12
CA THR A 11 -20.47 55.80 9.11
C THR A 11 -19.06 55.24 9.31
N SER A 12 -18.88 54.41 10.34
CA SER A 12 -17.65 53.64 10.59
C SER A 12 -17.41 52.59 9.49
N PRO A 13 -16.18 52.06 9.39
CA PRO A 13 -16.01 50.72 9.94
C PRO A 13 -14.76 50.61 10.84
N GLY A 14 -14.87 49.73 11.84
CA GLY A 14 -13.81 49.41 12.78
C GLY A 14 -12.57 48.89 12.07
N LEU A 15 -11.46 49.60 12.27
CA LEU A 15 -10.14 49.15 11.92
C LEU A 15 -9.75 48.04 12.92
N ALA A 16 -9.82 46.79 12.46
CA ALA A 16 -9.26 45.66 13.17
C ALA A 16 -7.77 45.94 13.40
N HIS A 17 -7.41 46.27 14.63
CA HIS A 17 -6.01 46.36 15.04
C HIS A 17 -5.45 44.95 15.06
N GLY A 18 -4.74 44.58 13.99
CA GLY A 18 -3.85 43.43 14.01
C GLY A 18 -2.80 43.64 15.10
N CYS A 19 -2.72 42.69 16.03
CA CYS A 19 -1.71 42.69 17.08
C CYS A 19 -0.33 42.51 16.42
N PRO A 20 0.61 43.48 16.53
CA PRO A 20 1.84 43.48 15.74
C PRO A 20 2.93 42.52 16.25
N CYS A 21 2.63 41.64 17.19
CA CYS A 21 3.62 40.83 17.90
C CYS A 21 3.93 39.45 17.27
N CYS A 22 3.19 39.00 16.25
CA CYS A 22 3.36 37.63 15.72
C CYS A 22 3.28 37.58 14.17
N PRO A 23 4.41 37.52 13.44
CA PRO A 23 4.41 37.38 11.97
C PRO A 23 4.15 35.95 11.47
N HIS A 24 4.10 34.95 12.35
CA HIS A 24 3.92 33.54 11.98
C HIS A 24 2.74 32.92 12.71
N ARG A 25 1.53 33.17 12.21
CA ARG A 25 0.37 32.34 12.56
C ARG A 25 -0.32 31.89 11.30
N PRO A 26 -0.16 30.63 10.87
CA PRO A 26 -1.15 30.03 10.00
C PRO A 26 -2.47 30.00 10.79
N LEU A 27 -3.48 30.70 10.27
CA LEU A 27 -4.85 30.58 10.73
C LEU A 27 -5.31 29.15 10.41
N LEU A 28 -5.26 28.25 11.39
CA LEU A 28 -5.96 26.98 11.29
C LEU A 28 -7.38 27.23 11.80
N GLU A 29 -8.19 27.84 10.94
CA GLU A 29 -9.64 27.82 11.08
C GLU A 29 -10.16 26.42 10.73
N GLY A 30 -11.05 25.93 11.58
CA GLY A 30 -11.59 24.59 11.50
C GLY A 30 -12.29 24.29 10.18
N GLY A 31 -11.83 23.25 9.51
CA GLY A 31 -12.47 22.68 8.33
C GLY A 31 -11.65 21.56 7.75
N LYS A 32 -11.71 20.36 8.36
CA LYS A 32 -11.25 19.05 7.84
C LYS A 32 -10.28 19.14 6.64
N THR A 33 -9.09 19.66 6.86
CA THR A 33 -7.95 19.39 6.00
C THR A 33 -7.15 18.33 6.74
N LEU A 34 -7.22 17.09 6.27
CA LEU A 34 -6.25 16.06 6.63
C LEU A 34 -4.91 16.50 6.04
N VAL A 35 -4.28 17.49 6.67
CA VAL A 35 -2.88 17.82 6.42
C VAL A 35 -2.11 16.67 7.04
N LYS A 36 -1.82 15.64 6.23
CA LYS A 36 -0.93 14.57 6.64
C LYS A 36 0.46 15.18 6.80
N LEU A 37 0.89 15.37 8.04
CA LEU A 37 2.25 15.79 8.35
C LEU A 37 3.18 14.61 8.12
N THR A 38 4.37 14.87 7.60
CA THR A 38 5.49 13.92 7.65
C THR A 38 6.07 13.89 9.06
N VAL A 39 6.83 12.84 9.40
CA VAL A 39 7.52 12.73 10.70
C VAL A 39 8.44 13.93 10.96
N GLY A 40 9.09 14.45 9.92
CA GLY A 40 9.93 15.64 10.02
C GLY A 40 9.14 16.89 10.38
N GLU A 41 7.97 17.09 9.77
CA GLU A 41 7.10 18.21 10.08
C GLU A 41 6.48 18.09 11.48
N LEU A 42 6.15 16.86 11.92
CA LEU A 42 5.65 16.59 13.27
C LEU A 42 6.69 17.00 14.33
N ARG A 43 7.97 16.70 14.10
CA ARG A 43 9.08 17.12 14.98
C ARG A 43 9.20 18.64 15.06
N ILE A 44 9.17 19.32 13.92
CA ILE A 44 9.24 20.79 13.86
C ILE A 44 8.04 21.40 14.58
N PHE A 45 6.85 20.81 14.43
CA PHE A 45 5.63 21.28 15.09
C PHE A 45 5.74 21.18 16.61
N ILE A 46 6.29 20.10 17.15
CA ILE A 46 6.54 19.95 18.60
C ILE A 46 7.52 21.03 19.09
N GLU A 47 8.62 21.26 18.37
CA GLU A 47 9.61 22.30 18.73
C GLU A 47 8.98 23.70 18.75
N GLN A 48 8.15 24.02 17.75
CA GLN A 48 7.40 25.27 17.70
C GLN A 48 6.44 25.41 18.88
N LEU A 49 5.72 24.33 19.24
CA LEU A 49 4.81 24.34 20.38
C LEU A 49 5.55 24.55 21.71
N GLN A 50 6.74 23.95 21.88
CA GLN A 50 7.58 24.13 23.07
C GLN A 50 8.17 25.55 23.17
N GLY A 51 8.37 26.23 22.04
CA GLY A 51 8.83 27.62 22.00
C GLY A 51 7.78 28.68 22.35
N LEU A 52 6.51 28.29 22.55
CA LEU A 52 5.45 29.22 22.88
C LEU A 52 5.48 29.62 24.36
N PRO A 53 5.21 30.89 24.69
CA PRO A 53 5.12 31.35 26.09
C PRO A 53 3.83 30.89 26.80
N CYS A 54 3.01 30.04 26.16
CA CYS A 54 1.76 29.53 26.71
C CYS A 54 1.82 28.01 26.89
N VAL A 55 1.15 27.51 27.93
CA VAL A 55 1.04 26.07 28.19
C VAL A 55 0.01 25.46 27.24
N VAL A 56 0.48 24.63 26.32
CA VAL A 56 -0.36 23.80 25.46
C VAL A 56 -0.36 22.39 26.03
N THR A 57 -1.50 21.94 26.58
CA THR A 57 -1.58 20.63 27.26
C THR A 57 -1.47 19.46 26.29
N GLN A 58 -1.80 19.67 25.00
CA GLN A 58 -1.73 18.66 23.94
C GLN A 58 -0.29 18.36 23.48
N ILE A 59 0.70 19.14 23.92
CA ILE A 59 2.13 18.92 23.58
C ILE A 59 2.60 17.53 23.97
N GLN A 60 2.09 16.95 25.06
CA GLN A 60 2.45 15.59 25.47
C GLN A 60 1.85 14.56 24.50
N GLU A 61 0.57 14.68 24.15
CA GLU A 61 -0.11 13.76 23.22
C GLU A 61 0.59 13.71 21.85
N VAL A 62 1.07 14.86 21.35
CA VAL A 62 1.78 14.94 20.06
C VAL A 62 3.20 14.35 20.16
N GLN A 63 3.87 14.48 21.31
CA GLN A 63 5.18 13.85 21.55
C GLN A 63 5.06 12.33 21.67
N GLU A 64 4.04 11.83 22.38
CA GLU A 64 3.74 10.40 22.48
C GLU A 64 3.49 9.81 21.09
N LEU A 65 2.70 10.48 20.25
CA LEU A 65 2.48 10.08 18.86
C LEU A 65 3.80 9.99 18.07
N LEU A 66 4.69 10.97 18.22
CA LEU A 66 6.00 10.95 17.55
C LEU A 66 6.83 9.73 18.00
N GLU A 67 6.86 9.45 19.30
CA GLU A 67 7.58 8.29 19.86
C GLU A 67 7.01 6.97 19.34
N GLU A 68 5.69 6.82 19.29
CA GLU A 68 5.03 5.64 18.73
C GLU A 68 5.38 5.46 17.24
N VAL A 69 5.38 6.54 16.48
CA VAL A 69 5.74 6.52 15.05
C VAL A 69 7.21 6.12 14.84
N GLU A 70 8.14 6.64 15.65
CA GLU A 70 9.56 6.28 15.58
C GLU A 70 9.81 4.81 15.96
N LYS A 71 9.10 4.32 16.99
CA LYS A 71 9.10 2.91 17.36
C LYS A 71 8.55 2.05 16.23
N PHE A 72 7.45 2.47 15.60
CA PHE A 72 6.86 1.80 14.45
C PHE A 72 7.84 1.74 13.26
N GLN A 73 8.56 2.82 12.96
CA GLN A 73 9.59 2.83 11.90
C GLN A 73 10.70 1.82 12.18
N THR A 74 11.15 1.74 13.44
CA THR A 74 12.19 0.78 13.86
C THR A 74 11.69 -0.67 13.73
N GLN A 75 10.49 -0.95 14.23
CA GLN A 75 9.85 -2.26 14.13
C GLN A 75 9.64 -2.67 12.67
N THR A 76 9.15 -1.76 11.84
CA THR A 76 8.96 -1.96 10.41
C THR A 76 10.28 -2.30 9.72
N GLN A 77 11.34 -1.56 10.02
CA GLN A 77 12.65 -1.81 9.43
C GLN A 77 13.23 -3.16 9.88
N ALA A 78 12.95 -3.59 11.12
CA ALA A 78 13.34 -4.91 11.60
C ALA A 78 12.56 -6.02 10.86
N ALA A 79 11.24 -5.89 10.76
CA ALA A 79 10.38 -6.85 10.04
C ALA A 79 10.76 -6.96 8.55
N LEU A 80 11.13 -5.84 7.90
CA LEU A 80 11.61 -5.83 6.51
C LEU A 80 12.97 -6.54 6.32
N LYS A 81 13.77 -6.69 7.39
CA LYS A 81 15.06 -7.39 7.35
C LYS A 81 14.93 -8.88 7.66
N ASP A 82 13.87 -9.28 8.35
CA ASP A 82 13.67 -10.68 8.73
C ASP A 82 13.09 -11.46 7.55
N LEU A 83 13.75 -12.55 7.19
CA LEU A 83 13.37 -13.42 6.07
C LEU A 83 13.09 -14.82 6.63
N PRO A 84 11.94 -15.46 6.32
CA PRO A 84 10.94 -15.08 5.33
C PRO A 84 10.00 -13.97 5.77
N ALA A 85 9.69 -13.07 4.82
CA ALA A 85 8.68 -12.04 4.99
C ALA A 85 7.32 -12.66 5.33
N ASN A 86 6.77 -12.31 6.50
CA ASN A 86 5.47 -12.77 6.94
C ASN A 86 4.38 -11.81 6.43
N SER A 87 3.56 -12.26 5.48
CA SER A 87 2.51 -11.43 4.87
C SER A 87 1.45 -10.94 5.87
N GLN A 88 1.20 -11.69 6.94
CA GLN A 88 0.28 -11.29 8.01
C GLN A 88 0.88 -10.17 8.86
N GLU A 89 2.16 -10.27 9.20
CA GLU A 89 2.86 -9.26 9.99
C GLU A 89 2.95 -7.93 9.24
N PHE A 90 3.28 -7.95 7.95
CA PHE A 90 3.31 -6.73 7.14
C PHE A 90 1.92 -6.07 7.02
N ARG A 91 0.85 -6.85 6.87
CA ARG A 91 -0.52 -6.31 6.87
C ARG A 91 -0.88 -5.61 8.18
N GLN A 92 -0.54 -6.22 9.31
CA GLN A 92 -0.77 -5.62 10.63
C GLN A 92 0.02 -4.31 10.79
N LEU A 93 1.29 -4.28 10.36
CA LEU A 93 2.10 -3.07 10.39
C LEU A 93 1.52 -1.97 9.46
N ILE A 94 1.04 -2.32 8.27
CA ILE A 94 0.41 -1.35 7.37
C ILE A 94 -0.85 -0.74 8.00
N GLU A 95 -1.69 -1.55 8.64
CA GLU A 95 -2.91 -1.09 9.31
C GLU A 95 -2.57 -0.17 10.49
N GLN A 96 -1.60 -0.54 11.33
CA GLN A 96 -1.10 0.31 12.42
C GLN A 96 -0.55 1.64 11.90
N GLY A 97 0.29 1.59 10.86
CA GLY A 97 0.87 2.78 10.24
C GLY A 97 -0.19 3.77 9.72
N GLN A 98 -1.29 3.24 9.16
CA GLN A 98 -2.39 4.06 8.64
C GLN A 98 -3.19 4.76 9.75
N GLN A 99 -3.21 4.21 10.97
CA GLN A 99 -3.92 4.79 12.12
C GLN A 99 -3.25 6.05 12.65
N TYR A 100 -1.93 6.20 12.50
CA TYR A 100 -1.21 7.39 12.99
C TYR A 100 -1.57 8.68 12.26
N GLY A 101 -2.17 8.61 11.06
CA GLY A 101 -2.56 9.82 10.30
C GLY A 101 -1.38 10.66 9.81
N VAL A 102 -0.14 10.18 9.99
CA VAL A 102 1.12 10.79 9.54
C VAL A 102 1.51 10.18 8.18
N GLU A 103 2.14 10.96 7.31
CA GLU A 103 2.71 10.45 6.08
C GLU A 103 3.99 9.66 6.38
N LEU A 104 3.91 8.34 6.21
CA LEU A 104 5.00 7.40 6.49
C LEU A 104 5.44 6.71 5.20
N PRO A 105 6.60 7.05 4.63
CA PRO A 105 7.13 6.38 3.44
C PRO A 105 7.42 4.89 3.70
N GLU A 106 7.59 4.49 4.96
CA GLU A 106 7.75 3.09 5.37
C GLU A 106 6.52 2.25 5.03
N ILE A 107 5.31 2.81 5.09
CA ILE A 107 4.07 2.08 4.77
C ILE A 107 4.04 1.73 3.28
N ALA A 108 4.45 2.65 2.40
CA ALA A 108 4.50 2.39 0.97
C ALA A 108 5.50 1.26 0.63
N LYS A 109 6.64 1.24 1.33
CA LYS A 109 7.63 0.15 1.23
C LYS A 109 7.08 -1.17 1.76
N LEU A 110 6.44 -1.17 2.93
CA LEU A 110 5.78 -2.35 3.50
C LEU A 110 4.72 -2.92 2.56
N GLN A 111 3.88 -2.07 1.97
CA GLN A 111 2.87 -2.51 1.00
C GLN A 111 3.50 -3.18 -0.23
N HIS A 112 4.64 -2.68 -0.68
CA HIS A 112 5.36 -3.27 -1.79
C HIS A 112 5.89 -4.67 -1.46
N GLU A 113 6.50 -4.84 -0.28
CA GLU A 113 7.00 -6.14 0.17
C GLU A 113 5.87 -7.10 0.56
N ALA A 114 4.78 -6.60 1.16
CA ALA A 114 3.59 -7.38 1.48
C ALA A 114 2.98 -8.02 0.24
N ARG A 115 2.89 -7.31 -0.88
CA ARG A 115 2.40 -7.89 -2.15
C ARG A 115 3.24 -9.06 -2.62
N GLN A 116 4.56 -8.98 -2.46
CA GLN A 116 5.46 -10.07 -2.84
C GLN A 116 5.30 -11.28 -1.90
N ALA A 117 5.23 -11.03 -0.59
CA ALA A 117 5.01 -12.07 0.41
C ALA A 117 3.65 -12.78 0.23
N GLU A 118 2.58 -12.02 -0.01
CA GLU A 118 1.24 -12.55 -0.27
C GLU A 118 1.19 -13.40 -1.55
N TRP A 119 1.88 -12.97 -2.61
CA TRP A 119 1.97 -13.76 -3.83
C TRP A 119 2.75 -15.05 -3.59
N LEU A 120 3.88 -14.99 -2.89
CA LEU A 120 4.65 -16.19 -2.51
C LEU A 120 3.84 -17.16 -1.66
N ASP A 121 3.04 -16.64 -0.73
CA ASP A 121 2.11 -17.45 0.07
C ASP A 121 1.05 -18.11 -0.80
N GLN A 122 0.42 -17.39 -1.73
CA GLN A 122 -0.54 -17.95 -2.69
C GLN A 122 0.08 -19.05 -3.56
N VAL A 123 1.31 -18.85 -4.03
CA VAL A 123 2.05 -19.88 -4.78
C VAL A 123 2.26 -21.12 -3.90
N ARG A 124 2.74 -20.95 -2.67
CA ARG A 124 2.95 -22.06 -1.73
C ARG A 124 1.66 -22.80 -1.42
N GLU A 125 0.56 -22.10 -1.16
CA GLU A 125 -0.75 -22.69 -0.92
C GLU A 125 -1.27 -23.45 -2.13
N THR A 126 -1.13 -22.88 -3.33
CA THR A 126 -1.55 -23.52 -4.59
C THR A 126 -0.74 -24.79 -4.84
N LEU A 127 0.57 -24.77 -4.61
CA LEU A 127 1.43 -25.95 -4.76
C LEU A 127 1.20 -26.99 -3.65
N ALA A 128 0.82 -26.57 -2.45
CA ALA A 128 0.50 -27.47 -1.34
C ALA A 128 -0.86 -28.17 -1.52
N ALA A 129 -1.76 -27.63 -2.34
CA ALA A 129 -3.04 -28.24 -2.69
C ALA A 129 -2.78 -29.55 -3.47
N SER A 130 -2.87 -30.67 -2.75
CA SER A 130 -2.18 -31.94 -3.00
C SER A 130 -2.68 -32.77 -4.19
N GLY A 131 -3.32 -32.17 -5.20
CA GLY A 131 -3.81 -32.99 -6.31
C GLY A 131 -4.32 -32.31 -7.56
N ARG A 132 -4.41 -30.97 -7.64
CA ARG A 132 -4.95 -30.29 -8.83
C ARG A 132 -4.34 -28.91 -9.04
N VAL A 133 -3.03 -28.85 -9.19
CA VAL A 133 -2.44 -27.67 -9.82
C VAL A 133 -2.80 -27.75 -11.31
N THR A 134 -3.77 -26.95 -11.75
CA THR A 134 -4.20 -26.88 -13.14
C THR A 134 -3.55 -25.68 -13.84
N LEU A 135 -3.43 -25.73 -15.17
CA LEU A 135 -2.96 -24.60 -15.99
C LEU A 135 -3.72 -23.30 -15.67
N GLU A 136 -5.04 -23.42 -15.43
CA GLU A 136 -5.92 -22.31 -15.06
C GLU A 136 -5.57 -21.65 -13.70
N LEU A 137 -4.81 -22.33 -12.83
CA LEU A 137 -4.31 -21.75 -11.58
C LEU A 137 -2.88 -21.22 -11.74
N ILE A 138 -2.04 -21.88 -12.55
CA ILE A 138 -0.65 -21.47 -12.77
C ILE A 138 -0.58 -20.16 -13.59
N ARG A 139 -1.37 -20.04 -14.66
CA ARG A 139 -1.37 -18.88 -15.56
C ARG A 139 -1.63 -17.55 -14.83
N PRO A 140 -2.68 -17.39 -14.01
CA PRO A 140 -2.91 -16.15 -13.28
C PRO A 140 -1.84 -15.87 -12.21
N LEU A 141 -1.24 -16.91 -11.60
CA LEU A 141 -0.11 -16.72 -10.68
C LEU A 141 1.12 -16.15 -11.40
N ILE A 142 1.42 -16.62 -12.61
CA ILE A 142 2.49 -16.07 -13.46
C ILE A 142 2.19 -14.63 -13.84
N GLU A 143 0.95 -14.33 -14.24
CA GLU A 143 0.55 -12.96 -14.60
C GLU A 143 0.69 -12.01 -13.39
N ALA A 144 0.26 -12.44 -12.21
CA ALA A 144 0.42 -11.68 -10.97
C ALA A 144 1.90 -11.47 -10.62
N GLY A 145 2.71 -12.52 -10.72
CA GLY A 145 4.14 -12.48 -10.44
C GLY A 145 4.92 -11.57 -11.40
N SER A 146 4.51 -11.50 -12.67
CA SER A 146 5.13 -10.62 -13.68
C SER A 146 4.98 -9.13 -13.40
N LYS A 147 4.01 -8.74 -12.56
CA LYS A 147 3.73 -7.35 -12.15
C LYS A 147 4.46 -6.97 -10.86
N LEU A 148 5.11 -7.91 -10.19
CA LEU A 148 5.91 -7.68 -8.99
C LEU A 148 7.31 -7.19 -9.36
N ALA A 149 7.97 -6.49 -8.44
CA ALA A 149 9.35 -6.06 -8.64
C ALA A 149 10.32 -7.26 -8.61
N SER A 150 11.51 -7.07 -9.19
CA SER A 150 12.59 -8.05 -9.13
C SER A 150 12.98 -8.35 -7.69
N ASN A 151 12.68 -9.57 -7.26
CA ASN A 151 13.09 -10.14 -5.99
C ASN A 151 13.53 -11.58 -6.24
N PRO A 152 14.69 -12.03 -5.74
CA PRO A 152 15.21 -13.37 -6.00
C PRO A 152 14.25 -14.49 -5.56
N ALA A 153 13.46 -14.29 -4.49
CA ALA A 153 12.45 -15.25 -4.07
C ALA A 153 11.28 -15.33 -5.06
N VAL A 154 10.83 -14.18 -5.58
CA VAL A 154 9.78 -14.10 -6.60
C VAL A 154 10.26 -14.71 -7.92
N GLU A 155 11.48 -14.39 -8.35
CA GLU A 155 12.09 -14.93 -9.57
C GLU A 155 12.23 -16.45 -9.52
N LYS A 156 12.66 -16.99 -8.37
CA LYS A 156 12.74 -18.44 -8.16
C LYS A 156 11.36 -19.11 -8.26
N ALA A 157 10.37 -18.59 -7.54
CA ALA A 157 9.01 -19.14 -7.59
C ALA A 157 8.39 -18.98 -9.00
N MET A 158 8.68 -17.89 -9.72
CA MET A 158 8.27 -17.71 -11.11
C MET A 158 8.88 -18.76 -12.03
N ALA A 159 10.17 -19.08 -11.86
CA ALA A 159 10.82 -20.14 -12.62
C ALA A 159 10.18 -21.51 -12.37
N GLU A 160 9.88 -21.83 -11.11
CA GLU A 160 9.19 -23.07 -10.73
C GLU A 160 7.78 -23.14 -11.36
N LEU A 161 7.00 -22.06 -11.33
CA LEU A 161 5.68 -22.02 -11.98
C LEU A 161 5.75 -22.19 -13.51
N GLN A 162 6.73 -21.56 -14.16
CA GLN A 162 6.95 -21.69 -15.61
C GLN A 162 7.34 -23.12 -16.01
N GLU A 163 8.19 -23.77 -15.22
CA GLU A 163 8.53 -25.18 -15.42
C GLU A 163 7.31 -26.07 -15.26
N LEU A 164 6.50 -25.87 -14.21
CA LEU A 164 5.27 -26.60 -13.99
C LEU A 164 4.26 -26.41 -15.12
N LEU A 165 4.11 -25.19 -15.64
CA LEU A 165 3.27 -24.89 -16.80
C LEU A 165 3.73 -25.71 -18.02
N THR A 166 5.02 -25.65 -18.34
CA THR A 166 5.61 -26.35 -19.48
C THR A 166 5.43 -27.87 -19.38
N ILE A 167 5.63 -28.43 -18.19
CA ILE A 167 5.43 -29.87 -17.95
C ILE A 167 3.95 -30.23 -18.14
N SER A 168 3.05 -29.43 -17.58
CA SER A 168 1.60 -29.66 -17.65
C SER A 168 1.08 -29.63 -19.09
N GLU A 169 1.50 -28.65 -19.89
CA GLU A 169 1.11 -28.54 -21.31
C GLU A 169 1.58 -29.73 -22.15
N ARG A 170 2.83 -30.20 -21.92
CA ARG A 170 3.35 -31.40 -22.60
C ARG A 170 2.57 -32.67 -22.26
N TRP A 171 2.10 -32.80 -21.01
CA TRP A 171 1.28 -33.94 -20.62
C TRP A 171 -0.13 -33.86 -21.21
N GLU A 172 -0.70 -32.67 -21.31
CA GLU A 172 -1.99 -32.44 -21.96
C GLU A 172 -1.96 -32.80 -23.45
N GLU A 173 -0.91 -32.38 -24.17
CA GLU A 173 -0.70 -32.74 -25.58
C GLU A 173 -0.61 -34.27 -25.77
N LYS A 174 0.16 -34.96 -24.91
CA LYS A 174 0.25 -36.43 -24.94
C LYS A 174 -1.11 -37.10 -24.69
N ALA A 175 -1.86 -36.61 -23.71
CA ALA A 175 -3.19 -37.14 -23.41
C ALA A 175 -4.15 -36.94 -24.60
N GLN A 176 -4.09 -35.77 -25.25
CA GLN A 176 -4.90 -35.45 -26.42
C GLN A 176 -4.59 -36.40 -27.60
N ILE A 177 -3.31 -36.63 -27.90
CA ILE A 177 -2.90 -37.58 -28.95
C ILE A 177 -3.45 -38.99 -28.66
N CYS A 178 -3.38 -39.44 -27.39
CA CYS A 178 -3.95 -40.74 -27.00
C CYS A 178 -5.47 -40.81 -27.20
N LEU A 179 -6.19 -39.74 -26.91
CA LEU A 179 -7.64 -39.67 -27.11
C LEU A 179 -8.01 -39.65 -28.59
N GLU A 180 -7.31 -38.86 -29.40
CA GLU A 180 -7.50 -38.77 -30.85
C GLU A 180 -7.27 -40.12 -31.53
N ALA A 181 -6.20 -40.84 -31.16
CA ALA A 181 -5.92 -42.18 -31.68
C ALA A 181 -7.05 -43.17 -31.38
N ARG A 182 -7.67 -43.08 -30.19
CA ARG A 182 -8.84 -43.91 -29.85
C ARG A 182 -10.05 -43.56 -30.71
N TYR A 183 -10.37 -42.28 -30.85
CA TYR A 183 -11.51 -41.84 -31.65
C TYR A 183 -11.35 -42.22 -33.14
N GLN A 184 -10.13 -42.15 -33.68
CA GLN A 184 -9.84 -42.61 -35.05
C GLN A 184 -9.99 -44.13 -35.20
N ALA A 185 -9.57 -44.92 -34.20
CA ALA A 185 -9.75 -46.37 -34.20
C ALA A 185 -11.23 -46.81 -34.08
N GLU A 186 -12.06 -46.02 -33.39
CA GLU A 186 -13.50 -46.25 -33.25
C GLU A 186 -14.28 -45.80 -34.50
N GLY A 187 -13.98 -44.60 -35.04
CA GLY A 187 -14.61 -44.10 -36.28
C GLY A 187 -14.26 -44.89 -37.54
N GLY A 188 -13.10 -45.57 -37.56
CA GLY A 188 -12.71 -46.48 -38.64
C GLY A 188 -13.50 -47.81 -38.67
N ARG A 189 -14.16 -48.19 -37.56
CA ARG A 189 -14.96 -49.44 -37.50
C ARG A 189 -16.38 -49.29 -38.03
N GLU A 190 -16.95 -48.09 -38.03
CA GLU A 190 -18.31 -47.87 -38.55
C GLU A 190 -18.37 -47.81 -40.10
N GLY A 191 -17.25 -47.54 -40.77
CA GLY A 191 -17.15 -47.49 -42.23
C GLY A 191 -17.04 -48.86 -42.93
N GLN A 192 -16.79 -49.95 -42.21
CA GLN A 192 -16.59 -51.28 -42.79
C GLN A 192 -17.81 -52.23 -42.67
N VAL A 193 -18.94 -51.74 -42.14
CA VAL A 193 -20.18 -52.54 -41.98
C VAL A 193 -21.26 -52.19 -43.02
N ARG A 194 -21.02 -51.25 -43.92
CA ARG A 194 -21.86 -51.02 -45.11
C ARG A 194 -21.12 -51.46 -46.37
N GLY A 195 -21.15 -52.77 -46.59
CA GLY A 195 -20.98 -53.36 -47.93
C GLY A 195 -22.17 -53.06 -48.84
#